data_AF-A0A7C3LAM7-F1
#
_entry.id   AF-A0A7C3LAM7-F1
#
_cell.length_a   1.000
_cell.length_b   1.000
_cell.length_c   1.000
_cell.angle_alpha   90.00
_cell.angle_beta   90.00
_cell.angle_gamma   90.00
#
_symmetry.space_group_name_H-M   'P 1'
#
loop_
_entity.id
_entity.type
_entity.pdbx_description
1 polymer ?
#
loop_
_entity_poly.entity_id
_entity_poly.type
_entity_poly.pdbx_seq_one_letter_code
_entity_poly.pdbx_strand_id
1 'polypeptide(L)'
;MNTIKQTALIIFIALFLTAGHAFTSHAAGNCAYILNTKCTTCHNLGRICRKLGKKKKSKWLTTVKRMVRHGAPLSKAEVKELATCLTEQNASVKDACK
;
A
#
# COMPACT_ATOMS: atom_id res chain seq x y z
N MET A 1 24.52 53.72 -9.96
CA MET A 1 24.34 53.50 -8.51
C MET A 1 22.88 53.66 -8.17
N ASN A 2 22.31 52.63 -7.52
CA ASN A 2 21.05 52.62 -6.75
C ASN A 2 19.77 52.92 -7.56
N THR A 3 18.76 52.05 -7.65
CA THR A 3 17.91 51.57 -6.54
C THR A 3 16.93 50.50 -7.06
N ILE A 4 17.24 49.21 -7.19
CA ILE A 4 17.19 48.14 -6.15
C ILE A 4 16.05 48.23 -5.11
N LYS A 5 15.19 49.26 -5.09
CA LYS A 5 14.22 49.49 -4.00
C LYS A 5 12.73 49.30 -4.33
N GLN A 6 12.36 49.00 -5.57
CA GLN A 6 10.93 48.88 -5.95
C GLN A 6 10.43 47.47 -6.27
N THR A 7 11.31 46.47 -6.28
CA THR A 7 10.91 45.06 -6.49
C THR A 7 10.60 44.31 -5.20
N ALA A 8 10.71 44.97 -4.03
CA ALA A 8 10.63 44.32 -2.72
C ALA A 8 9.20 44.13 -2.17
N LEU A 9 8.13 44.34 -2.95
CA LEU A 9 6.75 44.17 -2.45
C LEU A 9 5.93 43.08 -3.15
N ILE A 10 6.45 42.39 -4.17
CA ILE A 10 5.72 41.29 -4.86
C ILE A 10 6.44 39.94 -4.72
N ILE A 11 7.30 39.79 -3.70
CA ILE A 11 7.98 38.52 -3.39
C ILE A 11 7.74 38.13 -1.92
N PHE A 12 6.50 38.30 -1.45
CA PHE A 12 6.11 37.85 -0.10
C PHE A 12 4.87 36.94 -0.05
N ILE A 13 4.24 36.62 -1.19
CA ILE A 13 3.04 35.75 -1.25
C ILE A 13 3.29 34.42 -2.00
N ALA A 14 4.44 34.25 -2.66
CA ALA A 14 4.73 33.03 -3.43
C ALA A 14 5.65 32.02 -2.72
N LEU A 15 5.94 32.18 -1.42
CA LEU A 15 6.90 31.34 -0.70
C LEU A 15 6.31 30.52 0.47
N PHE A 16 4.99 30.33 0.51
CA PHE A 16 4.33 29.50 1.54
C PHE A 16 3.36 28.45 0.97
N LEU A 17 3.54 27.99 -0.28
CA LEU A 17 2.64 27.00 -0.90
C LEU A 17 3.27 25.66 -1.28
N THR A 18 4.53 25.39 -0.97
CA THR A 18 5.17 24.11 -1.35
C THR A 18 5.52 23.18 -0.18
N ALA A 19 5.27 23.57 1.08
CA ALA A 19 5.56 22.75 2.26
C ALA A 19 4.48 21.68 2.56
N GLY A 20 3.91 21.05 1.53
CA GLY A 20 2.66 20.28 1.68
C GLY A 20 2.54 18.97 0.90
N HIS A 21 3.63 18.32 0.48
CA HIS A 21 3.51 17.02 -0.20
C HIS A 21 4.62 16.03 0.19
N ALA A 22 4.59 15.56 1.43
CA ALA A 22 5.13 14.24 1.75
C ALA A 22 4.21 13.53 2.73
N PHE A 23 2.94 13.37 2.34
CA PHE A 23 2.16 12.26 2.88
C PHE A 23 2.76 10.98 2.30
N THR A 24 3.87 10.51 2.87
CA THR A 24 4.21 9.10 2.75
C THR A 24 3.15 8.39 3.57
N SER A 25 2.03 8.04 2.91
CA SER A 25 1.12 7.05 3.42
C SER A 25 1.94 5.78 3.59
N HIS A 26 2.45 5.56 4.80
CA HIS A 26 2.97 4.27 5.19
C HIS A 26 1.74 3.38 5.23
N ALA A 27 1.40 2.82 4.08
CA ALA A 27 0.44 1.73 4.00
C ALA A 27 0.88 0.74 5.09
N ALA A 28 -0.09 0.26 5.85
CA ALA A 28 0.10 -0.91 6.69
C ALA A 28 0.95 -1.96 5.92
N GLY A 29 1.84 -2.64 6.65
CA GLY A 29 3.10 -3.18 6.15
C GLY A 29 3.04 -3.80 4.76
N ASN A 30 3.77 -3.19 3.81
CA ASN A 30 3.94 -3.61 2.41
C ASN A 30 3.29 -4.98 2.08
N CYS A 31 2.08 -4.97 1.51
CA CYS A 31 1.35 -6.19 1.16
C CYS A 31 2.22 -7.23 0.41
N ALA A 32 3.16 -6.81 -0.44
CA ALA A 32 4.10 -7.73 -1.09
C ALA A 32 5.05 -8.41 -0.10
N TYR A 33 5.52 -7.69 0.93
CA TYR A 33 6.29 -8.29 2.03
C TYR A 33 5.48 -9.37 2.76
N ILE A 34 4.22 -9.09 3.15
CA ILE A 34 3.37 -10.08 3.83
C ILE A 34 3.14 -11.30 2.93
N LEU A 35 2.88 -11.09 1.63
CA LEU A 35 2.71 -12.18 0.68
C LEU A 35 3.97 -13.06 0.62
N ASN A 36 5.14 -12.45 0.44
CA ASN A 36 6.39 -13.18 0.25
C ASN A 36 6.98 -13.81 1.52
N THR A 37 6.64 -13.30 2.70
CA THR A 37 7.23 -13.79 3.97
C THR A 37 6.28 -14.60 4.83
N LYS A 38 4.96 -14.34 4.77
CA LYS A 38 3.97 -14.98 5.65
C LYS A 38 3.00 -15.89 4.90
N CYS A 39 2.68 -15.59 3.64
CA CYS A 39 1.74 -16.39 2.86
C CYS A 39 2.41 -17.56 2.11
N THR A 40 3.74 -17.54 2.01
CA THR A 40 4.59 -18.55 1.38
C THR A 40 5.08 -19.63 2.34
N THR A 41 4.85 -19.48 3.65
CA THR A 41 5.34 -20.42 4.68
C THR A 41 4.76 -21.84 4.55
N CYS A 42 3.56 -21.97 3.99
CA CYS A 42 2.91 -23.28 3.81
C CYS A 42 2.75 -23.70 2.34
N HIS A 43 2.68 -22.75 1.40
CA HIS A 43 2.52 -23.01 -0.03
C HIS A 43 2.84 -21.76 -0.85
N ASN A 44 3.15 -21.92 -2.15
CA ASN A 44 3.39 -20.77 -3.03
C ASN A 44 2.16 -19.86 -3.25
N LEU A 45 2.39 -18.70 -3.88
CA LEU A 45 1.36 -17.68 -4.13
C LEU A 45 0.40 -18.01 -5.28
N GLY A 46 0.55 -19.14 -5.98
CA GLY A 46 -0.21 -19.43 -7.20
C GLY A 46 -1.73 -19.39 -6.99
N ARG A 47 -2.24 -19.81 -5.82
CA ARG A 47 -3.68 -19.73 -5.48
C ARG A 47 -4.19 -18.29 -5.36
N ILE A 48 -3.32 -17.39 -4.91
CA ILE A 48 -3.60 -15.95 -4.78
C ILE A 48 -3.58 -15.33 -6.18
N CYS A 49 -2.49 -15.52 -6.92
CA CYS A 49 -2.28 -14.92 -8.24
C CYS A 49 -3.38 -15.29 -9.24
N ARG A 50 -3.83 -16.56 -9.26
CA ARG A 50 -4.96 -16.99 -10.13
C ARG A 50 -6.30 -16.34 -9.84
N LYS A 51 -6.45 -15.70 -8.67
CA LYS A 51 -7.69 -15.09 -8.18
C LYS A 51 -7.62 -13.56 -8.09
N LEU A 52 -6.48 -12.94 -8.40
CA LEU A 52 -6.41 -11.48 -8.58
C LEU A 52 -7.41 -11.03 -9.65
N GLY A 53 -8.08 -9.90 -9.40
CA GLY A 53 -9.15 -9.37 -10.25
C GLY A 53 -10.47 -10.16 -10.25
N LYS A 54 -10.51 -11.35 -9.64
CA LYS A 54 -11.70 -12.25 -9.65
C LYS A 54 -12.44 -12.29 -8.31
N LYS A 55 -11.88 -11.70 -7.25
CA LYS A 55 -12.44 -11.71 -5.90
C LYS A 55 -12.62 -10.29 -5.40
N LYS A 56 -13.82 -9.99 -4.89
CA LYS A 56 -14.08 -8.80 -4.08
C LYS A 56 -13.44 -8.92 -2.69
N LYS A 57 -13.18 -7.78 -2.04
CA LYS A 57 -12.58 -7.65 -0.70
C LYS A 57 -13.17 -8.61 0.35
N SER A 58 -14.49 -8.78 0.41
CA SER A 58 -15.11 -9.70 1.38
C SER A 58 -14.74 -11.17 1.15
N LYS A 59 -14.59 -11.61 -0.10
CA LYS A 59 -14.14 -12.98 -0.43
C LYS A 59 -12.64 -13.16 -0.15
N TRP A 60 -11.83 -12.11 -0.31
CA TRP A 60 -10.44 -12.11 0.15
C TRP A 60 -10.36 -12.23 1.66
N LEU A 61 -11.14 -11.44 2.41
CA LEU A 61 -11.18 -11.49 3.87
C LEU A 61 -11.53 -12.90 4.38
N THR A 62 -12.53 -13.56 3.81
CA THR A 62 -12.86 -14.96 4.14
C THR A 62 -11.69 -15.90 3.86
N THR A 63 -10.98 -15.71 2.74
CA THR A 63 -9.83 -16.53 2.35
C THR A 63 -8.69 -16.37 3.35
N VAL A 64 -8.32 -15.13 3.69
CA VAL A 64 -7.21 -14.83 4.61
C VAL A 64 -7.53 -15.32 6.03
N LYS A 65 -8.76 -15.09 6.52
CA LYS A 65 -9.21 -15.63 7.82
C LYS A 65 -9.14 -17.16 7.87
N ARG A 66 -9.42 -17.84 6.76
CA ARG A 66 -9.26 -19.31 6.67
C ARG A 66 -7.79 -19.70 6.79
N MET A 67 -6.85 -18.95 6.20
CA MET A 67 -5.42 -19.24 6.34
C MET A 67 -4.94 -19.06 7.78
N VAL A 68 -5.44 -18.04 8.49
CA VAL A 68 -5.17 -17.87 9.93
C VAL A 68 -5.65 -19.08 10.75
N ARG A 69 -6.85 -19.61 10.46
CA ARG A 69 -7.33 -20.85 11.10
C ARG A 69 -6.48 -22.08 10.79
N HIS A 70 -5.71 -22.06 9.70
CA HIS A 70 -4.74 -23.10 9.36
C HIS A 70 -3.32 -22.79 9.86
N GLY A 71 -3.14 -21.75 10.69
CA GLY A 71 -1.86 -21.43 11.32
C GLY A 71 -1.04 -20.33 10.63
N ALA A 72 -1.58 -19.61 9.65
CA ALA A 72 -0.85 -18.49 9.06
C ALA A 72 -0.57 -17.39 10.12
N PRO A 73 0.69 -16.91 10.26
CA PRO A 73 1.11 -15.99 11.34
C PRO A 73 0.73 -14.53 11.03
N LEU A 74 -0.57 -14.26 10.86
CA LEU A 74 -1.10 -12.95 10.52
C LEU A 74 -1.86 -12.33 11.68
N SER A 75 -1.57 -11.06 11.96
CA SER A 75 -2.33 -10.23 12.89
C SER A 75 -3.69 -9.83 12.32
N LYS A 76 -4.61 -9.37 13.19
CA LYS A 76 -5.92 -8.85 12.75
C LYS A 76 -5.80 -7.66 11.80
N ALA A 77 -4.74 -6.85 11.92
CA ALA A 77 -4.48 -5.72 11.05
C ALA A 77 -4.06 -6.18 9.64
N GLU A 78 -3.07 -7.06 9.57
CA GLU A 78 -2.58 -7.65 8.31
C GLU A 78 -3.69 -8.40 7.55
N VAL A 79 -4.61 -9.06 8.27
CA VAL A 79 -5.78 -9.70 7.64
C VAL A 79 -6.67 -8.71 6.89
N LYS A 80 -6.92 -7.53 7.48
CA LYS A 80 -7.74 -6.47 6.85
C LYS A 80 -6.98 -5.81 5.70
N GLU A 81 -5.69 -5.62 5.87
CA GLU A 81 -4.80 -5.03 4.88
C GLU A 81 -4.69 -5.92 3.64
N LEU A 82 -4.38 -7.22 3.80
CA LEU A 82 -4.32 -8.19 2.72
C LEU A 82 -5.63 -8.23 1.92
N ALA A 83 -6.78 -8.20 2.61
CA ALA A 83 -8.06 -8.18 1.92
C ALA A 83 -8.26 -6.92 1.04
N THR A 84 -7.65 -5.81 1.43
CA THR A 84 -7.71 -4.53 0.72
C THR A 84 -6.76 -4.54 -0.49
N CYS A 85 -5.47 -4.76 -0.29
CA CYS A 85 -4.48 -4.72 -1.37
C CYS A 85 -4.71 -5.79 -2.46
N LEU A 86 -5.20 -6.98 -2.10
CA LEU A 86 -5.52 -8.04 -3.07
C LEU A 86 -6.72 -7.68 -3.98
N THR A 87 -7.52 -6.69 -3.59
CA THR A 87 -8.61 -6.16 -4.42
C THR A 87 -8.11 -5.01 -5.31
N GLU A 88 -7.27 -4.14 -4.75
CA GLU A 88 -6.71 -2.97 -5.45
C GLU A 88 -5.70 -3.35 -6.52
N GLN A 89 -5.07 -4.52 -6.42
CA GLN A 89 -4.12 -5.03 -7.41
C GLN A 89 -3.02 -4.00 -7.73
N ASN A 90 -2.51 -3.32 -6.71
CA ASN A 90 -1.42 -2.37 -6.87
C ASN A 90 -0.17 -3.05 -7.46
N ALA A 91 0.77 -2.24 -8.00
CA ALA A 91 1.95 -2.75 -8.69
C ALA A 91 2.71 -3.79 -7.85
N SER A 92 2.87 -3.55 -6.55
CA SER A 92 3.57 -4.45 -5.63
C SER A 92 2.89 -5.82 -5.49
N VAL A 93 1.55 -5.90 -5.47
CA VAL A 93 0.83 -7.19 -5.48
C VAL A 93 0.99 -7.91 -6.81
N LYS A 94 1.01 -7.17 -7.92
CA LYS A 94 1.25 -7.76 -9.26
C LYS A 94 2.67 -8.31 -9.36
N ASP A 95 3.66 -7.60 -8.82
CA ASP A 95 5.06 -8.01 -8.83
C ASP A 95 5.29 -9.29 -8.02
N ALA A 96 4.59 -9.46 -6.88
CA ALA A 96 4.61 -10.71 -6.11
C ALA A 96 3.97 -11.91 -6.85
N CYS A 97 3.35 -11.67 -8.01
CA CYS A 97 2.69 -12.68 -8.82
C CYS A 97 3.32 -12.86 -10.22
N LYS A 98 4.48 -12.25 -10.46
CA LYS A 98 5.29 -12.43 -11.68
C LYS A 98 6.21 -13.64 -11.57
#